data_AF-A0A231GVQ8-F1
#
_entry.id   AF-A0A231GVQ8-F1
#
_cell.length_a   1.000
_cell.length_b   1.000
_cell.length_c   1.000
_cell.angle_alpha   90.00
_cell.angle_beta   90.00
_cell.angle_gamma   90.00
#
_symmetry.space_group_name_H-M   'P 1'
#
loop_
_entity.id
_entity.type
_entity.pdbx_description
1 polymer ?
#
loop_
_entity_poly.entity_id
_entity_poly.type
_entity_poly.pdbx_seq_one_letter_code
_entity_poly.pdbx_strand_id
1 'polypeptide(L)'
;MENPSEVSFDVAHGDVAVSRQLRRSLETIKSSVSDPALRKQLDDVLSGRRSMRDFGASDAFAGIMDSVPAGQLNRALTMPEDERQALAQVGEQELERLRSDQHETAPTPPRVDVPPTPPSPAKDTGSPVIPRTRKPNREQLYTPDEPDEDDLYFQQRRTQGWLE
;
A
#
# COMPACT_ATOMS: atom_id res chain seq x y z
N MET A 1 -20.01 8.22 -19.76
CA MET A 1 -18.55 8.21 -19.90
C MET A 1 -17.99 7.23 -18.88
N GLU A 2 -17.55 6.06 -19.32
CA GLU A 2 -16.71 5.18 -18.50
C GLU A 2 -15.38 5.89 -18.25
N ASN A 3 -15.04 6.12 -16.97
CA ASN A 3 -13.68 6.49 -16.62
C ASN A 3 -12.79 5.31 -17.02
N PRO A 4 -11.78 5.49 -17.88
CA PRO A 4 -10.84 4.42 -18.14
C PRO A 4 -10.22 4.10 -16.79
N SER A 5 -10.50 2.89 -16.29
CA SER A 5 -9.84 2.32 -15.13
C SER A 5 -8.35 2.57 -15.35
N GLU A 6 -7.77 3.51 -14.60
CA GLU A 6 -6.32 3.61 -14.51
C GLU A 6 -5.88 2.18 -14.22
N VAL A 7 -5.13 1.59 -15.13
CA VAL A 7 -4.50 0.29 -14.90
C VAL A 7 -3.51 0.59 -13.79
N SER A 8 -4.00 0.52 -12.56
CA SER A 8 -3.26 0.84 -11.36
C SER A 8 -2.08 -0.09 -11.35
N PHE A 9 -0.90 0.48 -11.58
CA PHE A 9 0.37 -0.22 -11.51
C PHE A 9 0.62 -0.57 -10.04
N ASP A 10 -0.12 -1.56 -9.53
CA ASP A 10 -0.05 -1.98 -8.14
C ASP A 10 1.14 -2.90 -7.95
N VAL A 11 2.31 -2.28 -7.78
CA VAL A 11 3.55 -3.01 -7.47
C VAL A 11 3.77 -3.10 -5.97
N ALA A 12 3.11 -2.25 -5.18
CA ALA A 12 3.28 -2.17 -3.74
C ALA A 12 2.12 -2.78 -2.92
N HIS A 13 1.30 -3.65 -3.53
CA HIS A 13 0.17 -4.33 -2.87
C HIS A 13 -0.80 -3.35 -2.18
N GLY A 14 -1.20 -2.29 -2.87
CA GLY A 14 -2.19 -1.32 -2.43
C GLY A 14 -1.64 0.05 -2.06
N ASP A 15 -0.31 0.23 -1.98
CA ASP A 15 0.29 1.55 -1.74
C ASP A 15 0.39 2.35 -3.05
N VAL A 16 -0.62 3.19 -3.28
CA VAL A 16 -0.75 4.05 -4.46
C VAL A 16 0.36 5.10 -4.53
N ALA A 17 0.86 5.61 -3.39
CA ALA A 17 1.90 6.62 -3.36
C ALA A 17 3.24 6.05 -3.84
N VAL A 18 3.60 4.88 -3.31
CA VAL A 18 4.79 4.13 -3.71
C VAL A 18 4.70 3.69 -5.16
N SER A 19 3.52 3.23 -5.59
CA SER A 19 3.27 2.83 -6.98
C SER A 19 3.47 3.98 -7.98
N ARG A 20 3.02 5.20 -7.65
CA ARG A 20 3.20 6.41 -8.48
C ARG A 20 4.66 6.84 -8.54
N GLN A 21 5.38 6.79 -7.42
CA GLN A 21 6.80 7.12 -7.43
C GLN A 21 7.60 6.10 -8.22
N LEU A 22 7.32 4.80 -8.05
CA LEU A 22 7.97 3.76 -8.83
C LEU A 22 7.73 3.99 -10.33
N ARG A 23 6.52 4.39 -10.72
CA ARG A 23 6.21 4.80 -12.10
C ARG A 23 7.11 5.95 -12.58
N ARG A 24 7.26 7.03 -11.80
CA ARG A 24 8.14 8.17 -12.14
C ARG A 24 9.61 7.75 -12.26
N SER A 25 10.07 6.88 -11.37
CA SER A 25 11.43 6.33 -11.41
C SER A 25 11.66 5.51 -12.69
N LEU A 26 10.70 4.65 -13.06
CA LEU A 26 10.75 3.87 -14.29
C LEU A 26 10.68 4.75 -15.55
N GLU A 27 9.88 5.82 -15.55
CA GLU A 27 9.85 6.81 -16.64
C GLU A 27 11.21 7.51 -16.79
N THR A 28 11.84 7.89 -15.68
CA THR A 28 13.19 8.48 -15.66
C THR A 28 14.22 7.50 -16.22
N ILE A 29 14.20 6.23 -15.80
CA ILE A 29 15.12 5.20 -16.29
C ILE A 29 14.89 4.96 -17.79
N LYS A 30 13.63 4.86 -18.24
CA LYS A 30 13.28 4.71 -19.65
C LYS A 30 13.86 5.84 -20.52
N SER A 31 13.91 7.06 -19.97
CA SER A 31 14.47 8.23 -20.66
C SER A 31 16.00 8.20 -20.80
N SER A 32 16.72 7.55 -19.87
CA SER A 32 18.18 7.48 -19.86
C SER A 32 18.75 6.23 -20.53
N VAL A 33 17.96 5.16 -20.64
CA VAL A 33 18.35 3.92 -21.33
C VAL A 33 18.50 4.16 -22.83
N SER A 34 19.63 3.75 -23.40
CA SER A 34 19.91 3.84 -24.84
C SER A 34 19.43 2.62 -25.64
N ASP A 35 19.31 1.45 -25.01
CA ASP A 35 18.88 0.21 -25.66
C ASP A 35 17.38 0.23 -26.00
N PRO A 36 16.99 0.11 -27.30
CA PRO A 36 15.59 0.08 -27.70
C PRO A 36 14.82 -1.14 -27.19
N ALA A 37 15.48 -2.30 -27.01
CA ALA A 37 14.83 -3.51 -26.52
C ALA A 37 14.41 -3.35 -25.06
N LEU A 38 15.33 -2.90 -24.21
CA LEU A 38 15.05 -2.58 -22.81
C LEU A 38 14.00 -1.46 -22.67
N ARG A 39 14.08 -0.41 -23.50
CA ARG A 39 13.09 0.69 -23.49
C ARG A 39 11.67 0.19 -23.76
N LYS A 40 11.50 -0.75 -24.70
CA LYS A 40 10.20 -1.36 -25.02
C LYS A 40 9.66 -2.17 -23.84
N GLN A 41 10.50 -2.92 -23.15
CA GLN A 41 10.06 -3.69 -21.99
C GLN A 41 9.67 -2.80 -20.81
N LEU A 42 10.40 -1.72 -20.55
CA LEU A 42 10.01 -0.72 -19.56
C LEU A 42 8.67 -0.07 -19.93
N ASP A 43 8.41 0.15 -21.21
CA ASP A 43 7.10 0.64 -21.69
C ASP A 43 5.97 -0.38 -21.47
N ASP A 44 6.23 -1.66 -21.74
CA ASP A 44 5.26 -2.74 -21.49
C ASP A 44 4.93 -2.83 -19.99
N VAL A 45 5.89 -2.58 -19.09
CA VAL A 45 5.69 -2.52 -17.64
C VAL A 45 4.91 -1.26 -17.24
N LEU A 46 5.29 -0.08 -17.72
CA LEU A 46 4.63 1.20 -17.43
C LEU A 46 3.18 1.28 -17.94
N SER A 47 2.89 0.58 -19.04
CA SER A 47 1.54 0.47 -19.60
C SER A 47 0.68 -0.63 -18.94
N GLY A 48 1.24 -1.40 -18.00
CA GLY A 48 0.55 -2.50 -17.33
C GLY A 48 0.33 -3.73 -18.20
N ARG A 49 0.93 -3.79 -19.41
CA ARG A 49 0.91 -4.98 -20.27
C ARG A 49 1.78 -6.10 -19.72
N ARG A 50 2.73 -5.78 -18.85
CA ARG A 50 3.58 -6.72 -18.11
C ARG A 50 3.72 -6.29 -16.65
N SER A 51 3.77 -7.25 -15.73
CA SER A 51 4.05 -6.95 -14.32
C SER A 51 5.55 -6.68 -14.08
N MET A 52 5.88 -5.89 -13.05
CA MET A 52 7.28 -5.69 -12.64
C MET A 52 7.93 -7.03 -12.22
N ARG A 53 7.15 -7.93 -11.63
CA ARG A 53 7.58 -9.27 -11.24
C ARG A 53 8.00 -10.11 -12.45
N ASP A 54 7.21 -10.08 -13.53
CA ASP A 54 7.56 -10.75 -14.77
C ASP A 54 8.78 -10.13 -15.45
N PHE A 55 8.95 -8.81 -15.36
CA PHE A 55 10.14 -8.15 -15.88
C PHE A 55 11.40 -8.59 -15.13
N GLY A 56 11.35 -8.71 -13.81
CA GLY A 56 12.46 -9.22 -12.99
C GLY A 56 12.86 -10.67 -13.33
N ALA A 57 11.92 -11.48 -13.79
CA ALA A 57 12.19 -12.84 -14.25
C ALA A 57 12.69 -12.94 -15.71
N SER A 58 12.96 -11.81 -16.37
CA SER A 58 13.31 -11.78 -17.80
C SER A 58 14.82 -11.74 -18.06
N ASP A 59 15.24 -12.27 -19.22
CA ASP A 59 16.63 -12.23 -19.66
C ASP A 59 17.19 -10.81 -19.83
N ALA A 60 16.32 -9.84 -20.11
CA ALA A 60 16.75 -8.46 -20.24
C ALA A 60 17.09 -7.84 -18.88
N PHE A 61 16.36 -8.20 -17.82
CA PHE A 61 16.75 -7.84 -16.47
C PHE A 61 18.06 -8.55 -16.09
N ALA A 62 18.23 -9.82 -16.46
CA ALA A 62 19.50 -10.53 -16.26
C ALA A 62 20.67 -9.82 -16.97
N GLY A 63 20.50 -9.37 -18.22
CA GLY A 63 21.51 -8.60 -18.94
C GLY A 63 21.85 -7.25 -18.27
N ILE A 64 20.90 -6.60 -17.61
CA ILE A 64 21.18 -5.42 -16.77
C ILE A 64 22.03 -5.82 -15.57
N MET A 65 21.68 -6.91 -14.88
CA MET A 65 22.42 -7.41 -13.73
C MET A 65 23.85 -7.82 -14.10
N ASP A 66 24.06 -8.40 -15.28
CA ASP A 66 25.38 -8.74 -15.82
C ASP A 66 26.23 -7.49 -16.09
N SER A 67 25.62 -6.34 -16.35
CA SER A 67 26.33 -5.07 -16.52
C SER A 67 26.77 -4.43 -15.20
N VAL A 68 26.26 -4.92 -14.06
CA VAL A 68 26.61 -4.39 -12.73
C VAL A 68 28.00 -4.92 -12.34
N PRO A 69 28.95 -4.03 -11.95
CA PRO A 69 30.27 -4.48 -11.49
C PRO A 69 30.16 -5.44 -10.31
N ALA A 70 30.87 -6.58 -10.37
CA ALA A 70 30.83 -7.62 -9.34
C ALA A 70 31.14 -7.09 -7.92
N GLY A 71 31.96 -6.04 -7.80
CA GLY A 71 32.25 -5.39 -6.52
C GLY A 71 31.03 -4.75 -5.84
N GLN A 72 30.06 -4.24 -6.61
CA GLN A 72 28.81 -3.71 -6.06
C GLN A 72 27.88 -4.83 -5.58
N LEU A 73 27.76 -5.90 -6.37
CA LEU A 73 26.99 -7.08 -5.98
C LEU A 73 27.57 -7.72 -4.70
N ASN A 74 28.89 -7.87 -4.64
CA ASN A 74 29.55 -8.47 -3.49
C ASN A 74 29.33 -7.63 -2.23
N ARG A 75 29.44 -6.30 -2.32
CA ARG A 75 29.14 -5.41 -1.19
C ARG A 75 27.72 -5.59 -0.64
N ALA A 76 26.74 -5.77 -1.52
CA ALA A 76 25.37 -6.03 -1.11
C ALA A 76 25.22 -7.40 -0.43
N LEU A 77 25.88 -8.43 -0.96
CA LEU A 77 25.81 -9.80 -0.43
C LEU A 77 26.58 -9.98 0.89
N THR A 78 27.66 -9.21 1.10
CA THR A 78 28.48 -9.28 2.32
C THR A 78 28.09 -8.25 3.38
N MET A 79 26.96 -7.55 3.19
CA MET A 79 26.55 -6.49 4.10
C MET A 79 26.16 -7.07 5.48
N PRO A 80 26.75 -6.58 6.58
CA PRO A 80 26.43 -7.06 7.92
C PRO A 80 24.96 -6.79 8.27
N GLU A 81 24.38 -7.62 9.13
CA GLU A 81 22.94 -7.55 9.48
C GLU A 81 22.57 -6.18 10.07
N ASP A 82 23.42 -5.61 10.92
CA ASP A 82 23.18 -4.29 11.53
C ASP A 82 23.11 -3.17 10.48
N GLU A 83 23.98 -3.23 9.46
CA GLU A 83 23.98 -2.26 8.35
C GLU A 83 22.75 -2.47 7.45
N ARG A 84 22.36 -3.72 7.20
CA ARG A 84 21.12 -4.04 6.48
C ARG A 84 19.89 -3.52 7.20
N GLN A 85 19.81 -3.71 8.52
CA GLN A 85 18.72 -3.21 9.35
C GLN A 85 18.69 -1.67 9.38
N ALA A 86 19.83 -1.01 9.49
CA ALA A 86 19.91 0.44 9.42
C ALA A 86 19.40 0.97 8.07
N LEU A 87 19.78 0.34 6.95
CA LEU A 87 19.30 0.70 5.62
C LEU A 87 17.80 0.41 5.44
N ALA A 88 17.29 -0.67 6.03
CA ALA A 88 15.86 -0.97 6.03
C ALA A 88 15.07 0.12 6.76
N GLN A 89 15.52 0.53 7.95
CA GLN A 89 14.88 1.63 8.71
C GLN A 89 14.90 2.95 7.95
N VAL A 90 16.01 3.27 7.28
CA VAL A 90 16.09 4.47 6.43
C VAL A 90 15.11 4.37 5.26
N GLY A 91 14.99 3.21 4.63
CA GLY A 91 14.03 2.96 3.56
C GLY A 91 12.58 3.10 4.03
N GLU A 92 12.24 2.55 5.20
CA GLU A 92 10.91 2.68 5.80
C GLU A 92 10.55 4.13 6.09
N GLN A 93 11.48 4.91 6.65
CA GLN A 93 11.26 6.34 6.90
C GLN A 93 11.02 7.12 5.60
N GLU A 94 11.76 6.81 4.54
CA GLU A 94 11.56 7.45 3.24
C GLU A 94 10.19 7.08 2.66
N LEU A 95 9.80 5.80 2.71
CA LEU A 95 8.47 5.35 2.28
C LEU A 95 7.36 6.05 3.06
N GLU A 96 7.52 6.25 4.38
CA GLU A 96 6.56 6.98 5.21
C GLU A 96 6.43 8.45 4.80
N ARG A 97 7.54 9.12 4.47
CA ARG A 97 7.51 10.50 3.95
C ARG A 97 6.71 10.58 2.65
N LEU A 98 6.93 9.63 1.75
CA LEU A 98 6.27 9.58 0.46
C LEU A 98 4.75 9.33 0.59
N ARG A 99 4.34 8.56 1.61
CA ARG A 99 2.91 8.42 1.97
C ARG A 99 2.34 9.71 2.59
N SER A 100 3.13 10.42 3.39
CA SER A 100 2.71 11.65 4.08
C SER A 100 2.51 12.83 3.11
N ASP A 101 3.42 13.04 2.17
CA ASP A 101 3.34 14.13 1.16
C ASP A 101 2.09 14.04 0.27
N GLN A 102 1.52 12.84 0.09
CA GLN A 102 0.26 12.68 -0.65
C GLN A 102 -0.99 12.95 0.18
N HIS A 103 -0.95 12.78 1.51
CA HIS A 103 -2.09 13.14 2.36
C HIS A 103 -2.29 14.65 2.45
N GLU A 104 -1.23 15.44 2.29
CA GLU A 104 -1.31 16.92 2.30
C GLU A 104 -1.84 17.50 0.98
N THR A 105 -1.73 16.75 -0.13
CA THR A 105 -2.24 17.16 -1.46
C THR A 105 -3.57 16.52 -1.84
N ALA A 106 -4.13 15.66 -0.99
CA ALA A 106 -5.51 15.21 -1.18
C ALA A 106 -6.43 16.43 -1.03
N PRO A 107 -7.15 16.85 -2.09
CA PRO A 107 -8.19 17.85 -1.92
C PRO A 107 -9.13 17.29 -0.87
N THR A 108 -9.37 18.07 0.18
CA THR A 108 -10.46 17.82 1.11
C THR A 108 -11.67 17.44 0.26
N PRO A 109 -12.27 16.24 0.40
CA PRO A 109 -13.52 15.99 -0.30
C PRO A 109 -14.42 17.17 0.04
N PRO A 110 -15.05 17.84 -0.96
CA PRO A 110 -15.92 18.94 -0.67
C PRO A 110 -16.88 18.42 0.38
N ARG A 111 -16.86 19.08 1.55
CA ARG A 111 -17.83 18.85 2.60
C ARG A 111 -19.15 19.08 1.89
N VAL A 112 -19.82 18.00 1.51
CA VAL A 112 -21.19 18.11 1.06
C VAL A 112 -21.87 18.61 2.32
N ASP A 113 -22.18 19.90 2.34
CA ASP A 113 -23.11 20.48 3.29
C ASP A 113 -24.45 19.78 3.04
N VAL A 114 -24.56 18.56 3.56
CA VAL A 114 -25.85 17.96 3.83
C VAL A 114 -26.45 18.83 4.92
N PRO A 115 -27.55 19.58 4.61
CA PRO A 115 -28.22 20.37 5.62
C PRO A 115 -28.58 19.46 6.81
N PRO A 116 -28.57 19.97 8.05
CA PRO A 116 -28.90 19.18 9.22
C PRO A 116 -30.29 18.59 9.02
N THR A 117 -30.32 17.28 8.79
CA THR A 117 -31.58 16.55 8.74
C THR A 117 -32.17 16.63 10.16
N PRO A 118 -33.41 17.09 10.33
CA PRO A 118 -34.02 17.19 11.64
C PRO A 118 -34.05 15.81 12.32
N PRO A 119 -33.99 15.74 13.66
CA PRO A 119 -34.01 14.47 14.38
C PRO A 119 -35.38 13.81 14.15
N SER A 120 -35.39 12.81 13.28
CA SER A 120 -36.57 11.96 13.08
C SER A 120 -36.61 10.96 14.25
N PRO A 121 -37.76 10.81 14.93
CA PRO A 121 -37.86 10.22 16.25
C PRO A 121 -37.57 8.72 16.21
N ALA A 122 -37.03 8.22 17.32
CA ALA A 122 -36.89 6.80 17.64
C ALA A 122 -38.16 6.04 17.25
N LYS A 123 -38.09 5.26 16.17
CA LYS A 123 -39.06 4.22 15.88
C LYS A 123 -38.43 2.88 16.24
N ASP A 124 -38.76 2.49 17.46
CA ASP A 124 -38.99 1.11 17.83
C ASP A 124 -39.77 0.40 16.71
N THR A 125 -39.10 -0.43 15.92
CA THR A 125 -39.75 -1.41 15.05
C THR A 125 -38.96 -2.70 15.10
N GLY A 126 -39.38 -3.58 16.00
CA GLY A 126 -39.05 -4.99 15.96
C GLY A 126 -39.28 -5.53 14.54
N SER A 127 -38.18 -5.89 13.87
CA SER A 127 -38.25 -6.59 12.60
C SER A 127 -38.58 -8.06 12.87
N PRO A 128 -39.56 -8.67 12.18
CA PRO A 128 -39.88 -10.07 12.37
C PRO A 128 -38.69 -10.92 11.89
N VAL A 129 -38.12 -11.66 12.83
CA VAL A 129 -37.08 -12.65 12.59
C VAL A 129 -37.66 -13.74 11.69
N ILE A 130 -37.25 -13.79 10.43
CA ILE A 130 -37.55 -14.92 9.54
C ILE A 130 -36.68 -16.10 10.01
N PRO A 131 -37.25 -17.19 10.56
CA PRO A 131 -36.46 -18.30 11.03
C PRO A 131 -35.98 -19.13 9.84
N ARG A 132 -34.66 -19.45 9.83
CA ARG A 132 -33.95 -20.44 8.98
C ARG A 132 -33.13 -19.97 7.77
N THR A 133 -32.70 -18.71 7.65
CA THR A 133 -31.78 -18.30 6.56
C THR A 133 -30.40 -17.79 7.01
N ARG A 134 -30.12 -17.72 8.31
CA ARG A 134 -28.81 -17.25 8.81
C ARG A 134 -27.89 -18.43 9.13
N LYS A 135 -26.68 -18.43 8.55
CA LYS A 135 -25.59 -19.34 8.94
C LYS A 135 -25.36 -19.22 10.46
N PRO A 136 -25.20 -20.33 11.19
CA PRO A 136 -25.22 -20.34 12.67
C PRO A 136 -24.04 -19.58 13.32
N ASN A 137 -22.94 -19.34 12.59
CA ASN A 137 -21.74 -18.73 13.17
C ASN A 137 -21.64 -17.21 12.99
N ARG A 138 -22.71 -16.52 12.57
CA ARG A 138 -22.64 -15.06 12.37
C ARG A 138 -22.53 -14.26 13.67
N GLU A 139 -22.89 -14.86 14.80
CA GLU A 139 -22.86 -14.20 16.13
C GLU A 139 -21.80 -14.81 17.07
N GLN A 140 -20.94 -15.69 16.56
CA GLN A 140 -19.76 -16.12 17.31
C GLN A 140 -18.73 -14.98 17.29
N LEU A 141 -18.89 -14.03 18.21
CA LEU A 141 -17.79 -13.13 18.57
C LEU A 141 -16.73 -13.98 19.27
N TYR A 142 -15.68 -14.31 18.52
CA TYR A 142 -14.46 -14.90 19.07
C TYR A 142 -13.62 -13.76 19.63
N THR A 143 -13.83 -13.44 20.90
CA THR A 143 -12.88 -12.67 21.70
C THR A 143 -11.88 -13.65 22.28
N PRO A 144 -10.58 -13.55 21.96
CA PRO A 144 -9.54 -14.30 22.64
C PRO A 144 -9.60 -14.05 24.16
N ASP A 145 -9.32 -15.07 24.97
CA ASP A 145 -9.30 -14.95 26.44
C ASP A 145 -8.15 -14.04 26.96
N GLU A 146 -7.15 -13.76 26.11
CA GLU A 146 -6.03 -12.88 26.42
C GLU A 146 -6.19 -11.54 25.69
N PRO A 147 -5.98 -10.40 26.39
CA PRO A 147 -5.99 -9.09 25.77
C PRO A 147 -4.85 -9.01 24.75
N ASP A 148 -5.14 -8.52 23.55
CA ASP A 148 -4.14 -8.28 22.54
C ASP A 148 -3.30 -7.03 22.84
N GLU A 149 -2.24 -6.81 22.06
CA GLU A 149 -1.35 -5.66 22.24
C GLU A 149 -2.11 -4.33 22.10
N ASP A 150 -3.18 -4.31 21.30
CA ASP A 150 -4.05 -3.15 21.12
C ASP A 150 -4.92 -2.89 22.36
N ASP A 151 -5.52 -3.93 22.95
CA ASP A 151 -6.26 -3.84 24.21
C ASP A 151 -5.39 -3.27 25.33
N LEU A 152 -4.13 -3.73 25.43
CA LEU A 152 -3.16 -3.22 26.39
C LEU A 152 -2.79 -1.76 26.10
N TYR A 153 -2.60 -1.41 24.84
CA TYR A 153 -2.30 -0.04 24.41
C TYR A 153 -3.41 0.94 24.82
N PHE A 154 -4.67 0.59 24.59
CA PHE A 154 -5.80 1.44 24.95
C PHE A 154 -6.04 1.50 26.47
N GLN A 155 -5.82 0.40 27.19
CA GLN A 155 -5.87 0.39 28.66
C GLN A 155 -4.79 1.31 29.26
N GLN A 156 -3.58 1.29 28.70
CA GLN A 156 -2.49 2.16 29.13
C GLN A 156 -2.82 3.64 28.88
N ARG A 157 -3.42 3.98 27.73
CA ARG A 157 -3.84 5.38 27.47
C ARG A 157 -4.97 5.86 28.36
N ARG A 158 -5.94 5.00 28.68
CA ARG A 158 -7.01 5.32 29.65
C ARG A 158 -6.45 5.56 31.05
N THR A 159 -5.51 4.71 31.50
CA THR A 159 -4.85 4.91 32.81
C THR A 159 -3.97 6.15 32.86
N GLN A 160 -3.38 6.55 31.73
CA GLN A 160 -2.59 7.77 31.64
C GLN A 160 -3.45 9.05 31.45
N GLY A 161 -4.78 8.93 31.30
CA GLY A 161 -5.69 10.06 31.10
C GLY A 161 -5.68 10.66 29.70
N TRP A 162 -5.24 9.91 28.68
CA TRP A 162 -5.18 10.35 27.28
C TRP A 162 -6.44 9.99 26.48
N LEU A 163 -7.28 9.11 27.03
CA LEU A 163 -8.58 8.70 26.49
C LEU A 163 -9.61 8.82 27.62
N GLU A 164 -10.60 9.71 27.47
CA GLU A 164 -11.85 9.75 28.25
C GLU A 164 -12.96 8.97 27.54
#